data_AF-A0A7S3Z5F6-F1
#
_entry.id   AF-A0A7S3Z5F6-F1
#
_cell.length_a   1.000
_cell.length_b   1.000
_cell.length_c   1.000
_cell.angle_alpha   90.00
_cell.angle_beta   90.00
_cell.angle_gamma   90.00
#
_symmetry.space_group_name_H-M   'P 1'
#
loop_
_entity.id
_entity.type
_entity.pdbx_description
1 polymer ?
#
loop_
_entity_poly.entity_id
_entity_poly.type
_entity_poly.pdbx_seq_one_letter_code
_entity_poly.pdbx_strand_id
1 'polypeptide(L)'
;GYHKGPRYNPWAMMFITDVRTSKVQDLTTNSYAEVCSWISRANTQFRISGKMYLLTSDSDPTDAKIRQEMWASLPSHTTEFCAWPPPGQPKKRIRLAEQQGDDTDTNSHANTAATAAAAATASS
;
A
#
# COMPACT_ATOMS: atom_id res chain seq x y z
N GLY A 1 -29.61 -26.05 -15.75
CA GLY A 1 -28.82 -25.94 -14.49
C GLY A 1 -27.75 -24.90 -14.69
N TYR A 2 -27.82 -23.79 -13.95
CA TYR A 2 -26.90 -22.66 -14.10
C TYR A 2 -25.51 -23.02 -13.57
N HIS A 3 -24.50 -23.06 -14.44
CA HIS A 3 -23.11 -23.11 -14.02
C HIS A 3 -22.70 -21.71 -13.55
N LYS A 4 -22.82 -21.44 -12.25
CA LYS A 4 -22.09 -20.35 -11.61
C LYS A 4 -20.65 -20.89 -11.45
N GLY A 5 -19.71 -20.41 -12.27
CA GLY A 5 -18.33 -20.94 -12.33
C GLY A 5 -17.57 -20.79 -11.01
N PRO A 6 -16.33 -21.31 -10.90
CA PRO A 6 -15.46 -21.95 -11.89
C PRO A 6 -15.36 -23.49 -11.82
N ARG A 7 -15.11 -24.09 -12.99
CA ARG A 7 -14.36 -25.33 -13.16
C ARG A 7 -13.12 -24.97 -14.00
N TYR A 8 -12.04 -25.76 -13.92
CA TYR A 8 -10.81 -25.51 -14.68
C TYR A 8 -11.10 -25.10 -16.13
N ASN A 9 -10.75 -23.87 -16.49
CA ASN A 9 -10.84 -23.36 -17.85
C ASN A 9 -9.43 -23.03 -18.31
N PRO A 10 -8.85 -23.79 -19.27
CA PRO A 10 -7.48 -23.57 -19.72
C PRO A 10 -7.29 -22.23 -20.46
N TRP A 11 -8.37 -21.55 -20.83
CA TRP A 11 -8.34 -20.27 -21.53
C TRP A 11 -8.51 -19.07 -20.59
N ALA A 12 -8.69 -19.30 -19.29
CA ALA A 12 -8.85 -18.22 -18.32
C ALA A 12 -7.49 -17.60 -17.97
N MET A 13 -7.45 -16.25 -17.91
CA MET A 13 -6.31 -15.55 -17.35
C MET A 13 -6.35 -15.56 -15.83
N MET A 14 -5.19 -15.76 -15.23
CA MET A 14 -5.04 -15.90 -13.79
C MET A 14 -4.24 -14.75 -13.20
N PHE A 15 -4.75 -14.20 -12.10
CA PHE A 15 -4.13 -13.10 -11.37
C PHE A 15 -4.09 -13.45 -9.88
N ILE A 16 -3.03 -13.02 -9.21
CA ILE A 16 -2.89 -13.15 -7.76
C ILE A 16 -2.95 -11.76 -7.17
N THR A 17 -3.74 -11.61 -6.11
CA THR A 17 -3.85 -10.35 -5.36
C THR A 17 -4.07 -10.65 -3.89
N ASP A 18 -3.66 -9.70 -3.05
CA ASP A 18 -3.98 -9.72 -1.63
C ASP A 18 -5.46 -9.41 -1.42
N VAL A 19 -6.15 -10.28 -0.66
CA VAL A 19 -7.58 -10.16 -0.32
C VAL A 19 -7.92 -8.86 0.42
N ARG A 20 -6.93 -8.22 1.05
CA ARG A 20 -7.07 -6.97 1.81
C ARG A 20 -7.07 -5.71 0.94
N THR A 21 -6.90 -5.85 -0.37
CA THR A 21 -6.88 -4.72 -1.30
C THR A 21 -8.29 -4.23 -1.65
N SER A 22 -8.44 -2.92 -1.91
CA SER A 22 -9.71 -2.33 -2.34
C SER A 22 -10.27 -2.98 -3.61
N LYS A 23 -9.39 -3.39 -4.54
CA LYS A 23 -9.83 -4.03 -5.79
C LYS A 23 -10.63 -5.31 -5.55
N VAL A 24 -10.42 -6.07 -4.47
CA VAL A 24 -11.25 -7.27 -4.22
C VAL A 24 -12.62 -6.88 -3.70
N GLN A 25 -12.72 -5.82 -2.89
CA GLN A 25 -14.01 -5.25 -2.50
C GLN A 25 -14.79 -4.72 -3.71
N ASP A 26 -14.09 -4.05 -4.64
CA ASP A 26 -14.67 -3.60 -5.90
C ASP A 26 -15.21 -4.80 -6.72
N LEU A 27 -14.45 -5.89 -6.80
CA LEU A 27 -14.85 -7.11 -7.52
C LEU A 27 -16.01 -7.87 -6.87
N THR A 28 -16.15 -7.80 -5.55
CA THR A 28 -17.33 -8.33 -4.86
C THR A 28 -18.58 -7.54 -5.23
N THR A 29 -18.44 -6.24 -5.48
CA THR A 29 -19.55 -5.36 -5.87
C THR A 29 -19.86 -5.46 -7.36
N ASN A 30 -18.83 -5.47 -8.21
CA ASN A 30 -18.93 -5.59 -9.66
C ASN A 30 -17.82 -6.50 -10.19
N SER A 31 -18.19 -7.70 -10.62
CA SER A 31 -17.25 -8.70 -11.13
C SER A 31 -16.73 -8.43 -12.55
N TYR A 32 -17.17 -7.38 -13.25
CA TYR A 32 -16.69 -7.09 -14.61
C TYR A 32 -15.45 -6.21 -14.58
N ALA A 33 -14.42 -6.59 -15.33
CA ALA A 33 -13.18 -5.85 -15.44
C ALA A 33 -12.60 -5.92 -16.86
N GLU A 34 -11.66 -5.01 -17.14
CA GLU A 34 -10.87 -4.99 -18.36
C GLU A 34 -9.38 -5.01 -18.02
N VAL A 35 -8.64 -5.92 -18.66
CA VAL A 35 -7.17 -5.96 -18.62
C VAL A 35 -6.65 -5.24 -19.85
N CYS A 36 -5.93 -4.14 -19.63
CA CYS A 36 -5.27 -3.35 -20.67
C CYS A 36 -3.76 -3.54 -20.57
N SER A 37 -3.16 -4.17 -21.57
CA SER A 37 -1.72 -4.43 -21.62
C SER A 37 -1.10 -3.77 -22.85
N TRP A 38 -0.02 -3.01 -22.65
CA TRP A 38 0.75 -2.38 -23.72
C TRP A 38 2.07 -3.12 -23.91
N ILE A 39 2.35 -3.56 -25.14
CA ILE A 39 3.60 -4.24 -25.50
C ILE A 39 4.45 -3.28 -26.33
N SER A 40 5.36 -2.55 -25.66
CA SER A 40 6.15 -1.47 -26.28
C SER A 40 6.94 -1.91 -27.50
N ARG A 41 7.56 -3.09 -27.47
CA ARG A 41 8.34 -3.61 -28.60
C ARG A 41 7.49 -3.82 -29.86
N ALA A 42 6.23 -4.17 -29.69
CA ALA A 42 5.28 -4.39 -30.79
C ALA A 42 4.48 -3.13 -31.14
N ASN A 43 4.56 -2.07 -30.32
CA ASN A 43 3.72 -0.88 -30.40
C ASN A 43 2.20 -1.22 -30.43
N THR A 44 1.81 -2.20 -29.62
CA THR A 44 0.45 -2.77 -29.63
C THR A 44 -0.17 -2.77 -28.25
N GLN A 45 -1.45 -2.40 -28.17
CA GLN A 45 -2.28 -2.55 -26.99
C GLN A 45 -3.23 -3.74 -27.14
N PHE A 46 -3.32 -4.57 -26.10
CA PHE A 46 -4.35 -5.58 -25.94
C PHE A 46 -5.32 -5.13 -24.85
N ARG A 47 -6.62 -5.28 -25.13
CA ARG A 47 -7.71 -5.00 -24.19
C ARG A 47 -8.62 -6.21 -24.12
N ILE A 48 -8.75 -6.78 -22.93
CA ILE A 48 -9.55 -7.98 -22.71
C ILE A 48 -10.56 -7.66 -21.61
N SER A 49 -11.85 -7.59 -21.98
CA SER A 49 -12.95 -7.36 -21.05
C SER A 49 -13.66 -8.67 -20.72
N GLY A 50 -14.06 -8.84 -19.47
CA GLY A 50 -14.78 -10.04 -19.06
C GLY A 50 -15.19 -10.05 -17.59
N LYS A 51 -15.80 -11.17 -17.20
CA LYS A 51 -16.16 -11.44 -15.82
C LYS A 51 -14.99 -12.07 -15.07
N MET A 52 -14.64 -11.49 -13.94
CA MET A 52 -13.67 -12.02 -12.99
C MET A 52 -14.37 -12.93 -11.98
N TYR A 53 -13.65 -13.96 -11.56
CA TYR A 53 -14.06 -14.87 -10.49
C TYR A 53 -13.03 -14.79 -9.37
N LEU A 54 -13.47 -14.38 -8.19
CA LEU A 54 -12.61 -14.25 -7.03
C LEU A 54 -12.53 -15.59 -6.29
N LEU A 55 -11.35 -16.19 -6.25
CA LEU A 55 -11.09 -17.42 -5.49
C LEU A 55 -10.43 -17.07 -4.17
N THR A 56 -11.14 -17.32 -3.06
CA THR A 56 -10.70 -16.99 -1.70
C THR A 56 -10.55 -18.25 -0.85
N SER A 57 -10.32 -18.10 0.45
CA SER A 57 -10.37 -19.22 1.41
C SER A 57 -11.76 -19.85 1.50
N ASP A 58 -12.81 -19.08 1.20
CA ASP A 58 -14.20 -19.45 1.46
C ASP A 58 -14.90 -19.98 0.18
N SER A 59 -14.14 -20.15 -0.90
CA SER A 59 -14.62 -20.70 -2.17
C SER A 59 -14.90 -22.21 -2.09
N ASP A 60 -15.70 -22.70 -3.03
CA ASP A 60 -16.05 -24.12 -3.12
C ASP A 60 -14.81 -25.03 -3.23
N PRO A 61 -14.86 -26.30 -2.80
CA PRO A 61 -13.68 -27.17 -2.75
C PRO A 61 -12.94 -27.35 -4.10
N THR A 62 -13.67 -27.30 -5.22
CA THR A 62 -13.06 -27.39 -6.56
C THR A 62 -12.18 -26.17 -6.86
N ASP A 63 -12.60 -25.00 -6.42
CA ASP A 63 -11.88 -23.74 -6.61
C ASP A 63 -10.72 -23.60 -5.64
N ALA A 64 -10.93 -24.08 -4.41
CA ALA A 64 -9.89 -24.15 -3.42
C ALA A 64 -8.68 -24.94 -3.96
N LYS A 65 -8.92 -26.04 -4.69
CA LYS A 65 -7.86 -26.81 -5.36
C LYS A 65 -7.10 -25.98 -6.39
N ILE A 66 -7.80 -25.27 -7.28
CA ILE A 66 -7.19 -24.40 -8.30
C ILE A 66 -6.30 -23.32 -7.62
N ARG A 67 -6.81 -22.70 -6.54
CA ARG A 67 -6.06 -21.69 -5.77
C ARG A 67 -4.83 -22.28 -5.09
N GLN A 68 -4.93 -23.47 -4.51
CA GLN A 68 -3.82 -24.15 -3.84
C GLN A 68 -2.72 -24.56 -4.82
N GLU A 69 -3.09 -25.14 -5.97
CA GLU A 69 -2.14 -25.52 -7.02
C GLU A 69 -1.40 -24.29 -7.56
N MET A 70 -2.13 -23.21 -7.83
CA MET A 70 -1.54 -21.93 -8.19
C MET A 70 -0.57 -21.43 -7.12
N TRP A 71 -1.02 -21.36 -5.86
CA TRP A 71 -0.21 -20.83 -4.76
C TRP A 71 1.08 -21.64 -4.57
N ALA A 72 1.00 -22.98 -4.66
CA ALA A 72 2.15 -23.86 -4.56
C ALA A 72 3.14 -23.71 -5.73
N SER A 73 2.69 -23.27 -6.90
CA SER A 73 3.55 -23.02 -8.05
C SER A 73 4.35 -21.71 -7.97
N LEU A 74 4.02 -20.81 -7.03
CA LEU A 74 4.65 -19.50 -6.94
C LEU A 74 6.02 -19.59 -6.26
N PRO A 75 7.01 -18.82 -6.75
CA PRO A 75 8.24 -18.61 -6.01
C PRO A 75 7.98 -17.95 -4.65
N SER A 76 8.77 -18.29 -3.63
CA SER A 76 8.61 -17.76 -2.26
C SER A 76 8.52 -16.23 -2.22
N HIS A 77 9.41 -15.54 -2.93
CA HIS A 77 9.44 -14.07 -3.02
C HIS A 77 8.13 -13.46 -3.55
N THR A 78 7.37 -14.20 -4.36
CA THR A 78 6.06 -13.75 -4.88
C THR A 78 4.98 -13.85 -3.80
N THR A 79 5.14 -14.67 -2.77
CA THR A 79 4.15 -14.82 -1.70
C THR A 79 4.40 -13.92 -0.50
N GLU A 80 5.64 -13.41 -0.35
CA GLU A 80 6.05 -12.58 0.79
C GLU A 80 5.22 -11.30 0.93
N PHE A 81 4.78 -10.70 -0.18
CA PHE A 81 3.98 -9.47 -0.12
C PHE A 81 2.63 -9.68 0.57
N CYS A 82 2.09 -10.90 0.56
CA CYS A 82 0.84 -11.22 1.27
C CYS A 82 1.03 -11.21 2.80
N ALA A 83 2.26 -11.31 3.30
CA ALA A 83 2.58 -11.21 4.73
C ALA A 83 2.85 -9.76 5.19
N TRP A 84 2.94 -8.80 4.26
CA TRP A 84 3.19 -7.39 4.60
C TRP A 84 1.99 -6.75 5.30
N PRO A 85 2.17 -5.57 5.94
CA PRO A 85 1.06 -4.77 6.42
C PRO A 85 0.02 -4.50 5.33
N PRO A 86 -1.24 -4.19 5.70
CA PRO A 86 -2.31 -4.00 4.73
C PRO A 86 -1.92 -2.96 3.66
N PRO A 87 -2.15 -3.27 2.38
CA PRO A 87 -1.78 -2.39 1.27
C PRO A 87 -2.56 -1.07 1.32
N GLY A 88 -1.92 0.02 0.89
CA GLY A 88 -2.54 1.34 0.86
C GLY A 88 -2.58 2.08 2.20
N GLN A 89 -2.13 1.46 3.29
CA GLN A 89 -2.02 2.15 4.59
C GLN A 89 -0.88 3.17 4.59
N PRO A 90 -1.07 4.36 5.21
CA PRO A 90 0.01 5.33 5.34
C PRO A 90 1.15 4.73 6.15
N LYS A 91 2.37 4.82 5.63
CA LYS A 91 3.57 4.42 6.36
C LYS A 91 3.70 5.32 7.58
N LYS A 92 3.80 4.74 8.79
CA LYS A 92 4.17 5.51 9.99
C LYS A 92 5.51 6.19 9.71
N ARG A 93 5.54 7.52 9.75
CA ARG A 93 6.79 8.28 9.69
C ARG A 93 7.60 7.93 10.94
N ILE A 94 8.67 7.17 10.77
CA ILE A 94 9.66 6.99 11.83
C ILE A 94 10.39 8.33 11.95
N ARG A 95 10.18 9.06 13.06
CA ARG A 95 11.09 10.13 13.43
C ARG A 95 12.35 9.46 13.96
N LEU A 96 13.45 9.57 13.23
CA LEU A 96 14.76 9.26 13.78
C LEU A 96 14.96 10.23 14.95
N ALA A 97 15.25 9.72 16.14
CA ALA A 97 15.53 10.56 17.28
C ALA A 97 16.77 11.41 16.94
N GLU A 98 16.59 12.71 16.81
CA GLU A 98 17.70 13.66 16.80
C GLU A 98 18.39 13.52 18.16
N GLN A 99 19.63 13.03 18.16
CA GLN A 99 20.47 13.14 19.33
C GLN A 99 20.79 14.62 19.51
N GLN A 100 20.02 15.27 20.37
CA GLN A 100 20.30 16.60 20.88
C GLN A 100 21.65 16.54 21.59
N GLY A 101 22.70 17.02 20.92
CA GLY A 101 23.99 17.29 21.54
C GLY A 101 23.79 18.35 22.61
N ASP A 102 24.09 17.96 23.85
CA ASP A 102 24.19 18.82 25.02
C ASP A 102 25.49 19.62 24.91
N ASP A 103 25.47 20.72 24.15
CA ASP A 103 26.52 21.75 24.19
C ASP A 103 26.00 22.91 25.03
N THR A 104 26.12 22.82 26.36
CA THR A 104 25.89 23.98 27.23
C THR A 104 26.98 25.02 27.02
N ASP A 105 26.53 26.19 26.61
CA ASP A 105 27.25 27.45 26.44
C ASP A 105 28.22 27.79 27.59
N THR A 106 29.46 28.14 27.23
CA THR A 106 30.29 29.08 28.01
C THR A 106 31.07 30.01 27.08
N ASN A 107 30.42 31.07 26.58
CA ASN A 107 31.13 32.34 26.40
C ASN A 107 30.17 33.54 26.27
N SER A 108 29.97 34.30 27.34
CA SER A 108 29.49 35.68 27.25
C SER A 108 30.21 36.56 28.28
N HIS A 109 31.50 36.80 28.03
CA HIS A 109 32.19 37.92 28.66
C HIS A 109 31.79 39.24 27.98
N ALA A 110 31.19 40.10 28.81
CA ALA A 110 31.33 41.56 28.86
C ALA A 110 30.99 42.41 27.62
N ASN A 111 29.97 43.27 27.79
CA ASN A 111 30.19 44.70 27.52
C ASN A 111 29.36 45.59 28.45
N THR A 112 30.05 46.52 29.11
CA THR A 112 29.56 47.42 30.15
C THR A 112 29.40 48.83 29.57
N ALA A 113 28.27 49.46 29.89
CA ALA A 113 27.99 50.90 30.00
C ALA A 113 28.09 51.83 28.78
N ALA A 114 26.97 52.52 28.47
CA ALA A 114 26.89 53.99 28.47
C ALA A 114 25.44 54.51 28.33
N THR A 115 25.01 55.34 29.31
CA THR A 115 24.08 56.52 29.23
C THR A 115 22.66 56.38 28.66
N ALA A 116 21.61 57.08 29.11
CA ALA A 116 21.24 57.89 30.28
C ALA A 116 19.77 58.36 30.07
N ALA A 117 19.02 58.53 31.16
CA ALA A 117 17.94 59.50 31.41
C ALA A 117 16.48 59.30 30.91
N ALA A 118 15.57 59.53 31.89
CA ALA A 118 14.18 60.04 31.86
C ALA A 118 13.06 59.08 31.40
N ALA A 119 11.89 58.92 32.04
CA ALA A 119 11.19 59.54 33.19
C ALA A 119 10.09 58.54 33.64
N ALA A 120 9.84 58.28 34.93
CA ALA A 120 8.72 58.82 35.75
C ALA A 120 7.35 58.81 35.01
N THR A 121 6.23 58.23 35.48
CA THR A 121 5.58 58.31 36.80
C THR A 121 4.33 57.40 36.86
N ALA A 122 4.20 56.65 37.97
CA ALA A 122 3.04 56.31 38.82
C ALA A 122 1.61 55.94 38.29
N SER A 123 1.14 54.83 38.88
CA SER A 123 -0.13 54.61 39.60
C SER A 123 -1.48 54.62 38.87
N SER A 124 -2.23 53.52 38.99
CA SER A 124 -3.09 53.22 40.17
C SER A 124 -3.42 51.73 40.23
#